data_AF-A0A1J3E6Y8-F1
#
_entry.id   AF-A0A1J3E6Y8-F1
#
_cell.length_a   1.000
_cell.length_b   1.000
_cell.length_c   1.000
_cell.angle_alpha   90.00
_cell.angle_beta   90.00
_cell.angle_gamma   90.00
#
_symmetry.space_group_name_H-M   'P 1'
#
loop_
_entity.id
_entity.type
_entity.pdbx_description
1 polymer ?
#
loop_
_entity_poly.entity_id
_entity_poly.type
_entity_poly.pdbx_seq_one_letter_code
_entity_poly.pdbx_strand_id
1 'polypeptide(L)'
;QEMSSPFYCLSDTENISGKRSKKNSLTVAVDCSVPRSLSYSLDERMLKALSLFMEFSGEGILAQFWTPIKTGDQFMLSTSDQAYLLDSRLSGYREVSRKFTFSAEANQYSSPGLPGRVFISGVPEWTSNVMYYKT
;
A
#
# COMPACT_ATOMS: atom_id res chain seq x y z
N GLN A 1 -14.32 -25.73 -5.88
CA GLN A 1 -13.13 -26.37 -5.29
C GLN A 1 -11.98 -25.41 -5.46
N GLU A 2 -11.72 -24.65 -4.39
CA GLU A 2 -10.51 -23.89 -4.05
C GLU A 2 -9.85 -23.03 -5.15
N MET A 3 -10.14 -21.72 -5.12
CA MET A 3 -9.36 -20.70 -5.81
C MET A 3 -8.37 -20.11 -4.79
N SER A 4 -7.11 -20.55 -4.85
CA SER A 4 -6.07 -20.16 -3.90
C SER A 4 -5.68 -18.69 -4.11
N SER A 5 -5.83 -17.90 -3.05
CA SER A 5 -5.39 -16.50 -2.95
C SER A 5 -3.86 -16.44 -2.72
N PRO A 6 -3.13 -15.41 -3.18
CA PRO A 6 -1.66 -15.36 -3.10
C PRO A 6 -1.10 -14.91 -1.74
N PHE A 7 -1.95 -14.65 -0.74
CA PHE A 7 -1.51 -14.12 0.54
C PHE A 7 -1.10 -15.25 1.50
N TYR A 8 0.12 -15.78 1.35
CA TYR A 8 0.78 -16.51 2.42
C TYR A 8 2.12 -15.86 2.80
N CYS A 9 2.26 -15.72 4.12
CA CYS A 9 3.39 -15.29 4.92
C CYS A 9 4.75 -15.79 4.39
N LEU A 10 5.72 -14.88 4.23
CA LEU A 10 7.13 -15.25 4.05
C LEU A 10 7.89 -14.92 5.34
N SER A 11 7.96 -15.90 6.25
CA SER A 11 9.06 -15.99 7.20
C SER A 11 9.86 -17.24 6.86
N ASP A 12 11.17 -17.04 6.72
CA ASP A 12 12.28 -17.96 7.01
C ASP A 12 13.30 -17.99 5.88
N THR A 13 14.55 -17.64 6.21
CA THR A 13 15.62 -18.65 6.27
C THR A 13 16.91 -18.06 6.84
N GLU A 14 17.47 -18.85 7.75
CA GLU A 14 18.69 -18.62 8.52
C GLU A 14 19.98 -19.03 7.80
N ASN A 15 21.10 -18.46 8.30
CA ASN A 15 22.43 -19.04 8.55
C ASN A 15 23.11 -19.97 7.53
N ILE A 16 24.33 -19.61 7.07
CA ILE A 16 25.45 -20.58 6.96
C ILE A 16 26.84 -19.95 7.28
N SER A 17 27.50 -20.65 8.21
CA SER A 17 28.87 -20.61 8.77
C SER A 17 30.04 -20.92 7.79
N GLY A 18 31.27 -20.44 8.11
CA GLY A 18 32.48 -21.30 7.96
C GLY A 18 33.78 -20.78 7.28
N LYS A 19 34.75 -20.31 8.10
CA LYS A 19 36.22 -20.58 8.17
C LYS A 19 37.22 -20.49 6.97
N ARG A 20 38.24 -19.60 7.18
CA ARG A 20 39.74 -19.66 7.02
C ARG A 20 40.46 -20.05 5.69
N SER A 21 41.30 -19.08 5.23
CA SER A 21 42.77 -19.16 4.92
C SER A 21 43.33 -19.21 3.46
N LYS A 22 44.11 -18.16 3.15
CA LYS A 22 45.35 -18.01 2.32
C LYS A 22 45.36 -18.12 0.77
N LYS A 23 45.61 -16.94 0.17
CA LYS A 23 46.56 -16.56 -0.92
C LYS A 23 46.61 -17.40 -2.21
N ASN A 24 46.24 -16.76 -3.32
CA ASN A 24 47.00 -16.73 -4.57
C ASN A 24 46.42 -15.71 -5.56
N SER A 25 47.33 -14.91 -6.12
CA SER A 25 47.12 -13.94 -7.18
C SER A 25 46.72 -14.64 -8.48
N LEU A 26 45.59 -14.27 -9.08
CA LEU A 26 45.43 -14.29 -10.54
C LEU A 26 44.28 -13.38 -10.96
N THR A 27 44.59 -12.50 -11.90
CA THR A 27 43.70 -11.57 -12.59
C THR A 27 42.42 -12.25 -13.08
N VAL A 28 41.28 -11.94 -12.47
CA VAL A 28 39.96 -12.20 -13.03
C VAL A 28 39.35 -10.84 -13.30
N ALA A 29 39.18 -10.52 -14.59
CA ALA A 29 38.44 -9.35 -15.01
C ALA A 29 37.11 -9.35 -14.25
N VAL A 30 36.90 -8.33 -13.42
CA VAL A 30 35.59 -8.06 -12.84
C VAL A 30 34.75 -7.65 -14.03
N ASP A 31 34.05 -8.61 -14.59
CA ASP A 31 32.99 -8.35 -15.53
C ASP A 31 31.97 -7.56 -14.72
N CYS A 32 32.01 -6.22 -14.86
CA CYS A 32 31.04 -5.31 -14.29
C CYS A 32 29.74 -5.47 -15.07
N SER A 33 29.21 -6.69 -15.17
CA SER A 33 27.80 -6.88 -15.39
C SER A 33 27.15 -6.36 -14.12
N VAL A 34 26.87 -5.05 -14.10
CA VAL A 34 25.86 -4.46 -13.23
C VAL A 34 24.71 -5.45 -13.27
N PRO A 35 24.29 -6.05 -12.14
CA PRO A 35 23.14 -6.92 -12.14
C PRO A 35 22.04 -6.10 -12.80
N ARG A 36 21.55 -6.56 -13.96
CA ARG A 36 20.40 -5.92 -14.60
C ARG A 36 19.41 -5.71 -13.48
N SER A 37 19.12 -4.44 -13.19
CA SER A 37 18.25 -4.04 -12.09
C SER A 37 17.10 -5.03 -12.11
N LEU A 38 16.98 -5.85 -11.06
CA LEU A 38 15.81 -6.70 -10.88
C LEU A 38 14.64 -5.75 -11.08
N SER A 39 13.99 -5.86 -12.25
CA SER A 39 13.02 -4.88 -12.69
C SER A 39 11.77 -5.23 -11.91
N TYR A 40 11.77 -4.83 -10.64
CA TYR A 40 10.65 -5.06 -9.75
C TYR A 40 9.42 -4.48 -10.43
N SER A 41 8.34 -5.26 -10.42
CA SER A 41 7.06 -4.76 -10.92
C SER A 41 6.66 -3.52 -10.12
N LEU A 42 5.78 -2.67 -10.69
CA LEU A 42 5.26 -1.51 -9.97
C LEU A 42 4.69 -1.94 -8.61
N ASP A 43 3.97 -3.05 -8.59
CA ASP A 43 3.34 -3.62 -7.41
C ASP A 43 4.36 -4.03 -6.36
N GLU A 44 5.45 -4.70 -6.75
CA GLU A 44 6.54 -5.07 -5.82
C GLU A 44 7.23 -3.85 -5.21
N ARG A 45 7.44 -2.79 -6.01
CA ARG A 45 8.03 -1.55 -5.52
C ARG A 45 7.09 -0.82 -4.55
N MET A 46 5.79 -0.81 -4.84
CA MET A 46 4.77 -0.22 -3.98
C MET A 46 4.64 -0.99 -2.68
N LEU A 47 4.58 -2.33 -2.73
CA LEU A 47 4.53 -3.19 -1.54
C LEU A 47 5.76 -2.99 -0.66
N LYS A 48 6.95 -2.95 -1.25
CA LYS A 48 8.19 -2.73 -0.49
C LYS A 48 8.25 -1.34 0.14
N ALA A 49 7.80 -0.31 -0.58
CA ALA A 49 7.71 1.04 -0.05
C ALA A 49 6.71 1.13 1.12
N LEU A 50 5.55 0.48 1.01
CA LEU A 50 4.54 0.42 2.07
C LEU A 50 5.02 -0.36 3.29
N SER A 51 5.72 -1.47 3.09
CA SER A 51 6.32 -2.26 4.17
C SER A 51 7.35 -1.45 4.95
N LEU A 52 8.26 -0.77 4.25
CA LEU A 52 9.24 0.11 4.90
C LEU A 52 8.54 1.27 5.60
N PHE A 53 7.53 1.87 4.97
CA PHE A 53 6.76 2.94 5.57
C PHE A 53 6.14 2.51 6.91
N MET A 54 5.54 1.32 7.00
CA MET A 54 5.04 0.77 8.27
C MET A 54 6.11 0.62 9.33
N GLU A 55 7.29 0.12 8.94
CA GLU A 55 8.40 -0.12 9.87
C GLU A 55 8.93 1.20 10.46
N PHE A 56 8.96 2.27 9.65
CA PHE A 56 9.44 3.59 10.08
C PHE A 56 8.36 4.50 10.67
N SER A 57 7.08 4.25 10.40
CA SER A 57 6.00 5.16 10.80
C SER A 57 5.62 5.10 12.28
N GLY A 58 6.24 4.18 13.03
CA GLY A 58 5.79 3.80 14.37
C GLY A 58 4.51 2.96 14.31
N GLU A 59 4.07 2.47 15.48
CA GLU A 59 2.82 1.73 15.56
C GLU A 59 1.61 2.67 15.34
N GLY A 60 0.55 2.19 14.70
CA GLY A 60 -0.75 2.89 14.64
C GLY A 60 -1.07 3.55 13.30
N ILE A 61 -0.83 2.86 12.18
CA ILE A 61 -1.22 3.33 10.85
C ILE A 61 -2.28 2.45 10.20
N LEU A 62 -3.22 3.11 9.51
CA LEU A 62 -4.13 2.51 8.55
C LEU A 62 -3.99 3.26 7.21
N ALA A 63 -3.46 2.59 6.20
CA ALA A 63 -3.47 3.04 4.82
C ALA A 63 -4.50 2.23 4.01
N GLN A 64 -5.31 2.90 3.21
CA GLN A 64 -6.40 2.29 2.46
C GLN A 64 -6.59 3.02 1.13
N PHE A 65 -7.03 2.30 0.11
CA PHE A 65 -7.30 2.86 -1.21
C PHE A 65 -8.77 3.24 -1.35
N TRP A 66 -9.00 4.45 -1.88
CA TRP A 66 -10.32 4.91 -2.32
C TRP A 66 -10.43 4.70 -3.82
N THR A 67 -11.36 3.86 -4.24
CA THR A 67 -11.58 3.55 -5.66
C THR A 67 -12.99 3.94 -6.09
N PRO A 68 -13.16 4.47 -7.30
CA PRO A 68 -14.48 4.76 -7.84
C PRO A 68 -15.24 3.46 -8.13
N ILE A 69 -16.42 3.34 -7.55
CA ILE A 69 -17.41 2.29 -7.81
C ILE A 69 -18.65 2.93 -8.45
N LYS A 70 -19.28 2.20 -9.37
CA LYS A 70 -20.51 2.67 -10.03
C LYS A 70 -21.72 2.30 -9.17
N THR A 71 -22.44 3.31 -8.70
CA THR A 71 -23.67 3.16 -7.92
C THR A 71 -24.82 3.80 -8.71
N GLY A 72 -25.55 2.98 -9.47
CA GLY A 72 -26.56 3.49 -10.41
C GLY A 72 -25.93 4.26 -11.56
N ASP A 73 -26.21 5.57 -11.64
CA ASP A 73 -25.66 6.47 -12.66
C ASP A 73 -24.51 7.35 -12.16
N GLN A 74 -24.15 7.25 -10.88
CA GLN A 74 -23.11 8.06 -10.26
C GLN A 74 -21.89 7.23 -9.87
N PHE A 75 -20.73 7.88 -9.82
CA PHE A 75 -19.51 7.29 -9.27
C PHE A 75 -19.30 7.71 -7.82
N MET A 76 -19.10 6.71 -6.96
CA MET A 76 -18.79 6.92 -5.55
C MET A 76 -17.45 6.30 -5.22
N LEU A 77 -16.65 6.95 -4.38
CA LEU A 77 -15.45 6.37 -3.82
C LEU A 77 -15.83 5.46 -2.66
N SER A 78 -15.32 4.24 -2.68
CA SER A 78 -15.41 3.30 -1.57
C SER A 78 -14.04 2.73 -1.24
N THR A 79 -13.88 2.31 0.01
CA THR A 79 -12.76 1.48 0.46
C THR A 79 -13.16 0.02 0.61
N SER A 80 -14.42 -0.34 0.35
CA SER A 80 -14.87 -1.74 0.39
C SER A 80 -14.23 -2.54 -0.74
N ASP A 81 -13.80 -3.74 -0.40
CA ASP A 81 -13.12 -4.68 -1.31
C ASP A 81 -11.80 -4.16 -1.93
N GLN A 82 -11.22 -3.14 -1.31
CA GLN A 82 -9.94 -2.58 -1.70
C GLN A 82 -8.81 -3.08 -0.80
N ALA A 83 -7.60 -3.06 -1.37
CA ALA A 83 -6.37 -3.30 -0.61
C ALA A 83 -6.25 -2.29 0.55
N TYR A 84 -5.67 -2.73 1.64
CA TYR A 84 -5.40 -1.91 2.80
C TYR A 84 -4.20 -2.47 3.55
N LEU A 85 -3.59 -1.60 4.33
CA LEU A 85 -2.46 -1.87 5.19
C LEU A 85 -2.83 -1.31 6.56
N LEU A 86 -2.76 -2.13 7.60
CA LEU A 86 -3.42 -1.84 8.87
C LEU A 86 -2.62 -2.39 10.04
N ASP A 87 -2.39 -1.55 11.03
CA ASP A 87 -2.10 -1.98 12.40
C ASP A 87 -3.38 -2.57 13.02
N SER A 88 -3.30 -3.80 13.52
CA SER A 88 -4.38 -4.54 14.18
C SER A 88 -5.21 -3.72 15.20
N ARG A 89 -4.58 -2.78 15.91
CA ARG A 89 -5.23 -1.89 16.89
C ARG A 89 -6.22 -0.90 16.27
N LEU A 90 -6.08 -0.63 14.97
CA LEU A 90 -6.96 0.25 14.20
C LEU A 90 -8.04 -0.51 13.41
N SER A 91 -8.23 -1.81 13.68
CA SER A 91 -9.24 -2.64 13.01
C SER A 91 -10.64 -2.06 13.07
N GLY A 92 -11.04 -1.48 14.21
CA GLY A 92 -12.33 -0.78 14.34
C GLY A 92 -12.47 0.41 13.38
N TYR A 93 -11.40 1.18 13.14
CA TYR A 93 -11.43 2.27 12.15
C TYR A 93 -11.61 1.72 10.73
N ARG A 94 -10.98 0.59 10.41
CA ARG A 94 -11.15 -0.08 9.11
C ARG A 94 -12.59 -0.55 8.91
N GLU A 95 -13.23 -1.12 9.93
CA GLU A 95 -14.62 -1.58 9.86
C GLU A 95 -15.60 -0.42 9.62
N VAL A 96 -15.35 0.72 10.27
CA VAL A 96 -16.16 1.93 10.09
C VAL A 96 -15.90 2.56 8.72
N SER A 97 -14.64 2.65 8.27
CA SER A 97 -14.28 3.29 7.00
C SER A 97 -14.91 2.60 5.78
N ARG A 98 -15.13 1.29 5.84
CA ARG A 98 -15.81 0.51 4.77
C ARG A 98 -17.25 0.96 4.52
N LYS A 99 -17.91 1.53 5.52
CA LYS A 99 -19.31 1.97 5.45
C LYS A 99 -19.45 3.36 4.83
N PHE A 100 -18.34 4.09 4.69
CA PHE A 100 -18.35 5.43 4.13
C PHE A 100 -18.14 5.41 2.63
N THR A 101 -18.86 6.30 1.96
CA THR A 101 -18.78 6.52 0.52
C THR A 101 -18.75 8.00 0.23
N PHE A 102 -17.93 8.42 -0.73
CA PHE A 102 -17.77 9.81 -1.11
C PHE A 102 -18.15 10.02 -2.57
N SER A 103 -18.67 11.19 -2.94
CA SER A 103 -18.90 11.49 -4.35
C SER A 103 -17.55 11.56 -5.08
N ALA A 104 -17.40 10.81 -6.17
CA ALA A 104 -16.24 10.92 -7.06
C ALA A 104 -16.39 12.08 -8.06
N GLU A 105 -17.56 12.74 -8.08
CA GLU A 105 -17.90 13.82 -9.00
C GLU A 105 -18.26 15.10 -8.24
N ALA A 106 -17.98 16.25 -8.86
CA ALA A 106 -18.37 17.54 -8.32
C ALA A 106 -19.87 17.75 -8.54
N ASN A 107 -20.65 17.69 -7.46
CA ASN A 107 -22.09 17.99 -7.49
C ASN A 107 -22.35 19.32 -6.77
N GLN A 108 -23.20 20.17 -7.34
CA GLN A 108 -23.61 21.44 -6.73
C GLN A 108 -24.39 21.24 -5.43
N TYR A 109 -25.04 20.08 -5.27
CA TYR A 109 -25.93 19.80 -4.15
C TYR A 109 -25.25 19.06 -2.99
N SER A 110 -24.02 18.56 -3.16
CA SER A 110 -23.34 17.78 -2.12
C SER A 110 -21.82 17.97 -2.17
N SER A 111 -21.21 18.24 -1.03
CA SER A 111 -19.75 18.28 -0.93
C SER A 111 -19.16 16.86 -1.08
N PRO A 112 -18.12 16.66 -1.91
CA PRO A 112 -17.52 15.35 -2.14
C PRO A 112 -16.69 14.81 -0.96
N GLY A 113 -16.64 15.53 0.17
CA GLY A 113 -15.76 15.20 1.31
C GLY A 113 -14.28 15.30 0.96
N LEU A 114 -13.40 14.97 1.91
CA LEU A 114 -11.95 15.04 1.69
C LEU A 114 -11.50 14.00 0.65
N PRO A 115 -11.89 12.70 0.73
CA PRO A 115 -11.49 11.72 -0.27
C PRO A 115 -11.95 12.09 -1.69
N GLY A 116 -13.19 12.57 -1.85
CA GLY A 116 -13.72 12.97 -3.16
C GLY A 116 -13.05 14.22 -3.71
N ARG A 117 -12.78 15.23 -2.88
CA ARG A 117 -12.03 16.43 -3.29
C ARG A 117 -10.62 16.08 -3.78
N VAL A 118 -9.90 15.23 -3.05
CA VAL A 118 -8.55 14.81 -3.43
C VAL A 118 -8.60 14.04 -4.74
N PHE A 119 -9.58 13.14 -4.91
CA PHE A 119 -9.76 12.38 -6.13
C PHE A 119 -10.05 13.26 -7.35
N ILE A 120 -10.94 14.25 -7.22
CA ILE A 120 -11.31 15.16 -8.32
C ILE A 120 -10.17 16.12 -8.65
N SER A 121 -9.50 16.67 -7.63
CA SER A 121 -8.45 17.67 -7.84
C SER A 121 -7.09 17.08 -8.20
N GLY A 122 -6.83 15.83 -7.83
CA GLY A 122 -5.52 15.19 -7.94
C GLY A 122 -4.47 15.76 -6.98
N VAL A 123 -4.86 16.62 -6.03
CA VAL A 123 -3.95 17.27 -5.08
C VAL A 123 -4.03 16.56 -3.73
N PRO A 124 -2.90 16.14 -3.13
CA PRO A 124 -2.90 15.49 -1.82
C PRO A 124 -3.34 16.46 -0.71
N GLU A 125 -4.17 15.96 0.21
CA GLU A 125 -4.69 16.71 1.36
C GLU A 125 -4.63 15.85 2.63
N TRP A 126 -4.45 16.49 3.80
CA TRP A 126 -4.41 15.84 5.11
C TRP A 126 -5.13 16.69 6.17
N THR A 127 -5.73 16.03 7.16
CA THR A 127 -6.34 16.69 8.33
C THR A 127 -6.30 15.78 9.54
N SER A 128 -6.13 16.35 10.72
CA SER A 128 -6.26 15.62 11.99
C SER A 128 -7.74 15.41 12.39
N ASN A 129 -8.67 16.12 11.75
CA ASN A 129 -10.08 16.03 12.07
C ASN A 129 -10.74 14.87 11.30
N VAL A 130 -10.98 13.77 12.01
CA VAL A 130 -11.59 12.55 11.47
C VAL A 130 -13.01 12.75 10.91
N MET A 131 -13.69 13.85 11.27
CA MET A 131 -15.06 14.14 10.82
C MET A 131 -15.16 14.45 9.33
N TYR A 132 -14.05 14.76 8.66
CA TYR A 132 -14.01 14.95 7.20
C TYR A 132 -13.95 13.63 6.41
N TYR A 133 -13.79 12.51 7.12
CA TYR A 133 -13.74 11.16 6.55
C TYR A 133 -15.00 10.34 6.83
N LYS A 134 -16.09 10.98 7.24
CA LYS A 134 -17.42 10.38 7.33
C LYS A 134 -18.41 11.15 6.47
N THR A 135 -19.40 10.44 5.94
CA THR A 135 -20.50 10.97 5.13
C THR A 135 -21.77 11.04 5.96
#